data_AF-A0A2H0Z2G9-F1
#
_entry.id   AF-A0A2H0Z2G9-F1
#
_cell.length_a   1.000
_cell.length_b   1.000
_cell.length_c   1.000
_cell.angle_alpha   90.00
_cell.angle_beta   90.00
_cell.angle_gamma   90.00
#
_symmetry.space_group_name_H-M   'P 1'
#
loop_
_entity.id
_entity.type
_entity.pdbx_description
1 polymer ?
#
loop_
_entity_poly.entity_id
_entity_poly.type
_entity_poly.pdbx_seq_one_letter_code
_entity_poly.pdbx_strand_id
1 'polypeptide(L)'
;MGKKISNDLLRRTEILARILNGECLSKLSVAEDYKVEEVTITRDLQYFRTLGLEIFSRKKGITLFSKVKTDYLALLTSEYLSIKMYSDFMLTPIKNFSKIDALFFQ
;
A
#
# COMPACT_ATOMS: atom_id res chain seq x y z
N MET A 1 3.69 -1.72 -14.81
CA MET A 1 4.15 -2.06 -13.44
C MET A 1 3.74 -1.02 -12.38
N GLY A 2 3.69 0.29 -12.66
CA GLY A 2 3.35 1.32 -11.65
C GLY A 2 1.97 1.22 -10.98
N LYS A 3 0.89 0.90 -11.73
CA LYS A 3 -0.48 0.80 -11.16
C LYS A 3 -0.63 -0.26 -10.06
N LYS A 4 0.07 -1.39 -10.17
CA LYS A 4 -0.05 -2.50 -9.20
C LYS A 4 0.64 -2.19 -7.87
N ILE A 5 1.83 -1.59 -7.95
CA ILE A 5 2.60 -1.15 -6.78
C ILE A 5 1.81 -0.08 -6.00
N SER A 6 1.18 0.85 -6.71
CA SER A 6 0.34 1.90 -6.12
C SER A 6 -0.84 1.34 -5.33
N ASN A 7 -1.53 0.32 -5.87
CA ASN A 7 -2.69 -0.27 -5.21
C ASN A 7 -2.31 -1.10 -3.97
N ASP A 8 -1.17 -1.78 -4.01
CA ASP A 8 -0.69 -2.55 -2.86
C ASP A 8 -0.29 -1.62 -1.69
N LEU A 9 0.35 -0.48 -2.00
CA LEU A 9 0.75 0.49 -0.98
C LEU A 9 -0.45 1.21 -0.34
N LEU A 10 -1.43 1.61 -1.16
CA LEU A 10 -2.69 2.18 -0.67
C LEU A 10 -3.40 1.21 0.28
N ARG A 11 -3.59 -0.04 -0.17
CA ARG A 11 -4.23 -1.08 0.64
C ARG A 11 -3.50 -1.30 1.96
N ARG A 12 -2.18 -1.42 1.94
CA ARG A 12 -1.37 -1.60 3.16
C ARG A 12 -1.55 -0.42 4.12
N THR A 13 -1.49 0.80 3.60
CA THR A 13 -1.61 1.99 4.45
C THR A 13 -2.98 2.05 5.11
N GLU A 14 -4.05 1.78 4.37
CA GLU A 14 -5.40 1.79 4.90
C GLU A 14 -5.63 0.65 5.91
N ILE A 15 -5.16 -0.57 5.63
CA ILE A 15 -5.23 -1.68 6.59
C ILE A 15 -4.53 -1.30 7.90
N LEU A 16 -3.33 -0.72 7.83
CA LEU A 16 -2.62 -0.31 9.03
C LEU A 16 -3.38 0.78 9.79
N ALA A 17 -3.92 1.78 9.09
CA ALA A 17 -4.69 2.85 9.71
C ALA A 17 -5.93 2.33 10.45
N ARG A 18 -6.68 1.40 9.83
CA ARG A 18 -7.84 0.75 10.46
C ARG A 18 -7.45 -0.02 11.72
N ILE A 19 -6.31 -0.72 11.70
CA ILE A 19 -5.79 -1.45 12.87
C ILE A 19 -5.37 -0.49 13.98
N LEU A 20 -4.71 0.63 13.63
CA LEU A 20 -4.33 1.67 14.59
C LEU A 20 -5.54 2.37 15.22
N ASN A 21 -6.64 2.48 14.48
CA ASN A 21 -7.93 2.97 14.98
C ASN A 21 -8.67 1.95 15.87
N GLY A 22 -8.11 0.74 16.04
CA GLY A 22 -8.70 -0.30 16.88
C GLY A 22 -9.82 -1.08 16.21
N GLU A 23 -9.95 -1.04 14.88
CA GLU A 23 -10.95 -1.84 14.18
C GLU A 23 -10.66 -3.35 14.30
N CYS A 24 -11.73 -4.13 14.53
CA CYS A 24 -11.65 -5.57 14.62
C CYS A 24 -11.71 -6.20 13.23
N LEU A 25 -10.55 -6.31 12.57
CA LEU A 25 -10.45 -6.81 11.20
C LEU A 25 -10.20 -8.32 11.15
N SER A 26 -10.93 -9.06 10.32
CA SER A 26 -10.54 -10.42 9.95
C SER A 26 -9.79 -10.42 8.62
N LYS A 27 -8.93 -11.41 8.36
CA LYS A 27 -8.27 -11.51 7.04
C LYS A 27 -9.28 -11.66 5.90
N LEU A 28 -10.35 -12.43 6.14
CA LEU A 28 -11.41 -12.66 5.17
C LEU A 28 -12.16 -11.37 4.85
N SER A 29 -12.61 -10.63 5.88
CA SER A 29 -13.33 -9.37 5.67
C SER A 29 -12.49 -8.33 4.95
N VAL A 30 -11.20 -8.23 5.29
CA VAL A 30 -10.27 -7.32 4.59
C VAL A 30 -10.04 -7.78 3.14
N ALA A 31 -9.93 -9.09 2.89
CA ALA A 31 -9.81 -9.63 1.54
C ALA A 31 -11.03 -9.27 0.69
N GLU A 32 -12.23 -9.35 1.25
CA GLU A 32 -13.49 -8.95 0.61
C GLU A 32 -13.55 -7.44 0.33
N ASP A 33 -13.23 -6.60 1.33
CA ASP A 33 -13.23 -5.13 1.21
C ASP A 33 -12.36 -4.66 0.04
N TYR A 34 -11.19 -5.29 -0.13
CA TYR A 34 -10.21 -4.93 -1.15
C TYR A 34 -10.28 -5.78 -2.42
N LYS A 35 -11.24 -6.72 -2.51
CA LYS A 35 -11.41 -7.66 -3.64
C LYS A 35 -10.11 -8.38 -4.02
N VAL A 36 -9.40 -8.89 -3.01
CA VAL A 36 -8.16 -9.66 -3.16
C VAL A 36 -8.26 -11.00 -2.44
N GLU A 37 -7.40 -11.94 -2.81
CA GLU A 37 -7.30 -13.22 -2.10
C GLU A 37 -6.74 -13.03 -0.67
N GLU A 38 -7.17 -13.86 0.27
CA GLU A 38 -6.70 -13.83 1.67
C GLU A 38 -5.18 -14.00 1.81
N VAL A 39 -4.56 -14.73 0.87
CA VAL A 39 -3.09 -14.86 0.79
C VAL A 39 -2.40 -13.51 0.56
N THR A 40 -3.05 -12.59 -0.15
CA THR A 40 -2.54 -11.23 -0.37
C THR A 40 -2.51 -10.45 0.93
N ILE A 41 -3.59 -10.52 1.72
CA ILE A 41 -3.64 -9.91 3.06
C ILE A 41 -2.56 -10.53 3.96
N THR A 42 -2.34 -11.84 3.87
CA THR A 42 -1.26 -12.50 4.61
C THR A 42 0.12 -11.96 4.25
N ARG A 43 0.39 -11.68 2.96
CA ARG A 43 1.63 -11.03 2.50
C ARG A 43 1.75 -9.60 3.00
N ASP A 44 0.66 -8.85 3.04
CA ASP A 44 0.65 -7.49 3.57
C ASP A 44 0.98 -7.47 5.08
N LEU A 45 0.45 -8.42 5.85
CA LEU A 45 0.81 -8.60 7.25
C LEU A 45 2.29 -9.00 7.44
N GLN A 46 2.84 -9.82 6.55
CA GLN A 46 4.27 -10.14 6.56
C GLN A 46 5.12 -8.90 6.27
N TYR A 47 4.71 -8.06 5.31
CA TYR A 47 5.39 -6.81 5.02
C TYR A 47 5.45 -5.91 6.26
N PHE A 48 4.36 -5.72 6.99
CA PHE A 48 4.39 -4.96 8.25
C PHE A 48 5.36 -5.53 9.29
N ARG A 49 5.47 -6.86 9.40
CA ARG A 49 6.47 -7.49 10.28
C ARG A 49 7.90 -7.20 9.84
N THR A 50 8.17 -7.11 8.54
CA THR A 50 9.50 -6.69 8.05
C THR A 50 9.84 -5.24 8.42
N LEU A 51 8.83 -4.40 8.66
CA LEU A 51 8.99 -3.05 9.21
C LEU A 51 9.08 -3.02 10.75
N GLY A 52 9.13 -4.19 11.40
CA GLY A 52 9.19 -4.30 12.85
C GLY A 52 7.84 -4.16 13.55
N LEU A 53 6.72 -4.22 12.83
CA LEU A 53 5.39 -4.22 13.43
C LEU A 53 4.98 -5.64 13.83
N GLU A 54 4.79 -5.86 15.12
CA GLU A 54 4.29 -7.11 15.66
C GLU A 54 2.78 -7.26 15.41
N ILE A 55 2.40 -7.49 14.15
CA ILE A 55 1.02 -7.61 13.70
C ILE A 55 0.68 -9.06 13.35
N PHE A 56 -0.35 -9.63 13.95
CA PHE A 56 -0.72 -11.03 13.75
C PHE A 56 -2.21 -11.22 13.61
N SER A 57 -2.60 -12.14 12.73
CA SER A 57 -3.97 -12.64 12.66
C SER A 57 -4.17 -13.70 13.75
N ARG A 58 -5.17 -13.53 14.60
CA ARG A 58 -5.63 -14.52 15.59
C ARG A 58 -7.13 -14.78 15.41
N LYS A 59 -7.69 -15.65 16.26
CA LYS A 59 -9.13 -16.00 16.24
C LYS A 59 -10.07 -14.78 16.34
N LYS A 60 -9.63 -13.71 17.01
CA LYS A 60 -10.40 -12.47 17.18
C LYS A 60 -10.14 -11.43 16.08
N GLY A 61 -9.33 -11.75 15.07
CA GLY A 61 -8.94 -10.81 14.03
C GLY A 61 -7.45 -10.46 14.05
N ILE A 62 -7.11 -9.42 13.30
CA ILE A 62 -5.76 -8.88 13.15
C ILE A 62 -5.49 -7.97 14.35
N THR A 63 -4.40 -8.22 15.06
CA THR A 63 -4.03 -7.49 16.26
C THR A 63 -2.59 -7.02 16.16
N LEU A 64 -2.36 -5.78 16.58
CA LEU A 64 -1.05 -5.17 16.74
C LEU A 64 -0.63 -5.29 18.21
N PHE A 65 0.55 -5.86 18.46
CA PHE A 65 1.08 -6.11 19.81
C PHE A 65 2.18 -5.13 20.24
N SER A 66 2.74 -4.38 19.28
CA SER A 66 3.82 -3.43 19.52
C SER A 66 3.35 -2.00 19.26
N LYS A 67 3.94 -1.05 19.99
CA LYS A 67 3.78 0.37 19.67
C LYS A 67 4.53 0.67 18.38
N VAL A 68 3.83 1.22 17.39
CA VAL A 68 4.45 1.60 16.12
C VAL A 68 5.46 2.71 16.35
N LYS A 69 6.67 2.57 15.79
CA LYS A 69 7.65 3.66 15.81
C LYS A 69 7.16 4.81 14.94
N THR A 70 7.28 6.03 15.44
CA THR A 70 6.85 7.26 14.77
C THR A 70 7.40 7.41 13.36
N ASP A 71 8.64 6.98 13.13
CA ASP A 71 9.33 7.12 11.86
C ASP A 71 8.65 6.30 10.74
N TYR A 72 8.12 5.11 11.07
CA TYR A 72 7.40 4.27 10.10
C TYR A 72 6.00 4.81 9.78
N LEU A 73 5.35 5.45 10.76
CA LEU A 73 4.09 6.15 10.51
C LEU A 73 4.31 7.33 9.57
N ALA A 74 5.37 8.11 9.79
CA ALA A 74 5.72 9.22 8.93
C ALA A 74 6.01 8.75 7.49
N LEU A 75 6.79 7.68 7.33
CA LEU A 75 7.07 7.08 6.02
C LEU A 75 5.77 6.66 5.30
N LEU A 76 4.96 5.80 5.91
CA LEU A 76 3.72 5.29 5.29
C LEU A 76 2.72 6.41 4.98
N THR A 77 2.64 7.43 5.85
CA THR A 77 1.76 8.60 5.63
C THR A 77 2.27 9.43 4.45
N SER A 78 3.58 9.66 4.34
CA SER A 78 4.16 10.42 3.23
C SER A 78 3.96 9.72 1.88
N GLU A 79 4.10 8.39 1.86
CA GLU A 79 3.88 7.57 0.68
C GLU A 79 2.40 7.58 0.27
N TYR A 80 1.49 7.42 1.22
CA TYR A 80 0.05 7.48 0.97
C TYR A 80 -0.38 8.84 0.44
N LEU A 81 0.07 9.93 1.08
CA LEU A 81 -0.24 11.29 0.66
C LEU A 81 0.27 11.56 -0.75
N SER A 82 1.49 11.12 -1.06
CA SER A 82 2.07 11.24 -2.39
C SER A 82 1.23 10.50 -3.44
N ILE A 83 0.85 9.26 -3.18
CA ILE A 83 0.01 8.51 -4.12
C ILE A 83 -1.37 9.17 -4.29
N LYS A 84 -1.97 9.66 -3.20
CA LYS A 84 -3.32 10.23 -3.23
C LYS A 84 -3.35 11.61 -3.87
N MET A 85 -2.31 12.43 -3.70
CA MET A 85 -2.21 13.74 -4.33
C MET A 85 -1.80 13.65 -5.80
N TYR A 86 -0.92 12.69 -6.15
CA TYR A 86 -0.43 12.53 -7.52
C TYR A 86 -1.15 11.41 -8.28
N SER A 87 -2.27 10.90 -7.81
CA SER A 87 -3.05 9.86 -8.51
C SER A 87 -3.40 10.31 -9.92
N ASP A 88 -3.78 11.58 -10.09
CA ASP A 88 -4.18 12.12 -11.39
C ASP A 88 -2.96 12.30 -12.32
N PHE A 89 -1.79 12.62 -11.75
CA PHE A 89 -0.56 12.84 -12.51
C PHE A 89 0.11 11.52 -12.95
N MET A 90 0.11 10.50 -12.08
CA MET A 90 0.74 9.19 -12.33
C MET A 90 -0.11 8.25 -13.18
N LEU A 91 -1.43 8.49 -13.28
CA LEU A 91 -2.34 7.70 -14.11
C LEU A 91 -2.36 8.14 -15.57
N THR A 92 -1.77 9.30 -15.89
CA THR A 92 -1.59 9.73 -17.28
C THR A 92 -0.45 8.92 -17.88
N PRO A 93 -0.69 7.97 -18.80
CA PRO A 93 0.40 7.33 -19.50
C PRO A 93 1.18 8.43 -20.20
N ILE A 94 2.46 8.59 -19.85
CA ILE A 94 3.39 9.39 -20.62
C ILE A 94 3.40 8.74 -22.00
N LYS A 95 2.58 9.27 -22.93
CA LYS A 95 2.78 9.04 -24.35
C LYS A 95 4.12 9.70 -24.64
N ASN A 96 5.19 8.92 -24.56
CA ASN A 96 6.47 9.29 -25.12
C ASN A 96 6.22 9.50 -26.61
N PHE A 97 5.88 10.72 -27.00
CA PHE A 97 6.11 11.19 -28.35
C PHE A 97 7.61 11.43 -28.45
N SER A 98 8.38 10.36 -28.53
CA SER A 98 9.71 10.39 -29.11
C SER A 98 9.52 10.66 -30.61
N LYS A 99 9.18 11.91 -30.96
CA LYS A 99 9.50 12.40 -32.29
C LYS A 99 11.01 12.53 -32.29
N ILE A 100 11.69 11.43 -32.65
CA ILE A 100 13.06 11.51 -33.11
C ILE A 100 13.00 12.45 -34.30
N ASP A 101 13.57 13.64 -34.14
CA ASP A 101 13.67 14.61 -35.20
C ASP A 101 14.52 13.98 -36.32
N ALA A 102 13.97 13.87 -37.53
CA ALA A 102 14.63 13.19 -38.65
C ALA A 102 15.93 13.90 -39.09
N LEU A 103 16.20 15.09 -38.54
CA LEU A 103 17.42 15.87 -38.77
C LEU A 103 18.54 15.58 -37.77
N PHE A 104 18.34 14.71 -36.76
CA PHE A 104 19.36 14.45 -35.73
C PHE A 104 20.62 13.72 -36.25
N PHE A 105 20.57 13.11 -37.44
CA PHE A 105 21.69 12.42 -38.07
C PHE A 105 22.22 13.09 -39.35
N GLN A 106 21.94 14.38 -39.57
CA GLN A 106 22.60 15.14 -40.64
C GLN A 106 24.01 15.58 -40.26
#